data_AF-A0A2T6NF48-F1
#
_entry.id   AF-A0A2T6NF48-F1
#
_cell.length_a   1.000
_cell.length_b   1.000
_cell.length_c   1.000
_cell.angle_alpha   90.00
_cell.angle_beta   90.00
_cell.angle_gamma   90.00
#
_symmetry.space_group_name_H-M   'P 1'
#
loop_
_entity.id
_entity.type
_entity.pdbx_description
1 polymer ?
#
loop_
_entity_poly.entity_id
_entity_poly.type
_entity_poly.pdbx_seq_one_letter_code
_entity_poly.pdbx_strand_id
1 'polypeptide(L)'
;MARKIAPDLLGRGNRMNKRKSYGFTLIELMVAVAIIGLLLAIVMPNYMESVRRSHRGDGMDALTAAAAKMDVAKGRLGGYPDTLAEANIADESVEGYYGNLTIAPATADCPIASCYILQIDGQNGQENSNVTAYRLYSTGRKEQLRGGVWEDGWD
;
A
#
# COMPACT_ATOMS: atom_id res chain seq x y z
N MET A 1 78.55 -41.95 49.55
CA MET A 1 77.24 -42.35 48.99
C MET A 1 76.40 -41.09 48.84
N ALA A 2 76.42 -40.48 47.65
CA ALA A 2 75.28 -40.46 46.72
C ALA A 2 74.05 -39.76 47.32
N ARG A 3 73.90 -38.45 47.12
CA ARG A 3 73.19 -37.80 45.99
C ARG A 3 71.67 -37.91 46.15
N LYS A 4 71.01 -36.77 46.37
CA LYS A 4 69.93 -36.32 45.48
C LYS A 4 69.50 -34.89 45.81
N ILE A 5 69.90 -34.00 44.90
CA ILE A 5 69.24 -32.74 44.62
C ILE A 5 67.84 -33.08 44.10
N ALA A 6 66.80 -32.43 44.62
CA ALA A 6 65.46 -32.44 44.04
C ALA A 6 64.94 -31.00 43.96
N PRO A 7 64.16 -30.69 42.92
CA PRO A 7 64.32 -29.47 42.15
C PRO A 7 63.33 -28.38 42.56
N ASP A 8 63.75 -27.15 42.26
CA ASP A 8 62.96 -25.94 42.12
C ASP A 8 61.56 -26.23 41.55
N LEU A 9 60.54 -26.11 42.41
CA LEU A 9 59.13 -26.19 42.04
C LEU A 9 58.71 -24.84 41.44
N LEU A 10 59.26 -24.55 40.27
CA LEU A 10 58.83 -23.42 39.45
C LEU A 10 57.34 -23.56 39.17
N GLY A 11 56.57 -22.66 39.79
CA GLY A 11 55.15 -22.50 39.59
C GLY A 11 54.85 -22.44 38.10
N ARG A 12 54.20 -23.48 37.60
CA ARG A 12 53.69 -23.53 36.24
C ARG A 12 52.48 -22.62 36.17
N GLY A 13 52.75 -21.31 36.04
CA GLY A 13 51.74 -20.29 35.79
C GLY A 13 50.95 -20.68 34.55
N ASN A 14 49.71 -21.12 34.76
CA ASN A 14 48.76 -21.37 33.69
C ASN A 14 48.56 -20.04 32.95
N ARG A 15 49.23 -19.88 31.80
CA ARG A 15 49.01 -18.73 30.92
C ARG A 15 47.60 -18.85 30.36
N MET A 16 46.62 -18.30 31.09
CA MET A 16 45.29 -18.04 30.55
C MET A 16 45.48 -17.13 29.34
N ASN A 17 45.38 -17.72 28.14
CA ASN A 17 45.25 -16.98 26.90
C ASN A 17 43.94 -16.18 27.01
N LYS A 18 44.03 -14.93 27.44
CA LYS A 18 42.92 -13.97 27.36
C LYS A 18 42.62 -13.82 25.87
N ARG A 19 41.60 -14.51 25.38
CA ARG A 19 41.01 -14.20 24.08
C ARG A 19 40.62 -12.73 24.13
N LYS A 20 41.25 -11.90 23.29
CA LYS A 20 40.84 -10.50 23.16
C LYS A 20 39.38 -10.50 22.70
N SER A 21 38.50 -9.97 23.54
CA SER A 21 37.12 -9.71 23.14
C SER A 21 37.18 -8.54 22.16
N TYR A 22 36.97 -8.81 20.88
CA TYR A 22 36.79 -7.78 19.87
C TYR A 22 35.33 -7.31 19.95
N GLY A 23 35.12 -6.07 20.39
CA GLY A 23 33.81 -5.42 20.38
C GLY A 23 33.67 -4.49 19.18
N PHE A 24 32.44 -4.19 18.78
CA PHE A 24 32.14 -3.16 17.79
C PHE A 24 32.61 -1.78 18.29
N THR A 25 33.15 -0.97 17.39
CA THR A 25 33.51 0.41 17.71
C THR A 25 32.31 1.34 17.50
N LEU A 26 32.28 2.48 18.21
CA LEU A 26 31.24 3.50 18.00
C LEU A 26 31.25 4.02 16.55
N ILE A 27 32.43 4.17 15.96
CA ILE A 27 32.57 4.65 14.59
C ILE A 27 31.97 3.65 13.58
N GLU A 28 32.11 2.36 13.82
CA GLU A 28 31.57 1.30 12.97
C GLU A 28 30.05 1.25 13.02
N LEU A 29 29.46 1.47 14.20
CA LEU A 29 28.02 1.65 14.36
C LEU A 29 27.52 2.93 13.66
N MET A 30 28.24 4.06 13.77
CA MET A 30 27.85 5.31 13.10
C MET A 30 27.85 5.16 11.58
N VAL A 31 28.86 4.49 11.01
CA VAL A 31 28.93 4.23 9.57
C VAL A 31 27.81 3.28 9.14
N ALA A 32 27.51 2.23 9.92
CA ALA A 32 26.41 1.31 9.62
C ALA A 32 25.05 2.02 9.60
N VAL A 33 24.76 2.87 10.60
CA VAL A 33 23.52 3.66 10.65
C VAL A 33 23.45 4.65 9.48
N ALA A 34 24.57 5.29 9.12
CA ALA A 34 24.61 6.19 7.98
C ALA A 34 24.27 5.48 6.65
N ILE A 35 24.81 4.27 6.44
CA ILE A 35 24.50 3.46 5.24
C ILE A 35 23.02 3.04 5.22
N ILE A 36 22.48 2.57 6.35
CA ILE A 36 21.06 2.18 6.45
C ILE A 36 20.15 3.38 6.16
N GLY A 37 20.45 4.55 6.73
CA GLY A 37 19.69 5.78 6.48
C GLY A 37 19.66 6.17 5.00
N LEU A 38 20.80 6.06 4.31
CA LEU A 38 20.89 6.32 2.87
C LEU A 38 20.03 5.35 2.04
N LEU A 39 20.08 4.06 2.36
CA LEU A 39 19.29 3.05 1.64
C LEU A 39 17.79 3.26 1.86
N LEU A 40 17.37 3.54 3.10
CA LEU A 40 15.97 3.76 3.44
C LEU A 40 15.38 4.96 2.69
N ALA A 41 16.15 6.03 2.49
CA ALA A 41 15.70 7.21 1.75
C ALA A 41 15.26 6.89 0.31
N ILE A 42 15.89 5.90 -0.35
CA ILE A 42 15.56 5.48 -1.71
C ILE A 42 14.49 4.39 -1.72
N VAL A 43 14.58 3.44 -0.79
CA VAL A 43 13.73 2.23 -0.79
C VAL A 43 12.31 2.52 -0.30
N MET A 44 12.16 3.34 0.73
CA MET A 44 10.87 3.58 1.38
C MET A 44 9.76 4.12 0.44
N PRO A 45 9.98 5.17 -0.38
CA PRO A 45 8.92 5.66 -1.26
C PRO A 45 8.48 4.62 -2.30
N ASN A 46 9.43 3.85 -2.84
CA ASN A 46 9.14 2.81 -3.84
C ASN A 46 8.36 1.63 -3.24
N TYR A 47 8.69 1.23 -2.01
CA TYR A 47 7.97 0.17 -1.32
C TYR A 47 6.52 0.55 -1.05
N MET A 48 6.29 1.78 -0.56
CA MET A 48 4.92 2.26 -0.30
C MET A 48 4.07 2.27 -1.57
N GLU A 49 4.60 2.70 -2.71
CA GLU A 49 3.85 2.66 -3.96
C GLU A 49 3.56 1.24 -4.44
N SER A 50 4.46 0.29 -4.21
CA SER A 50 4.22 -1.13 -4.50
C SER A 50 3.04 -1.69 -3.69
N VAL A 51 2.97 -1.35 -2.40
CA VAL A 51 1.85 -1.72 -1.53
C VAL A 51 0.55 -1.07 -2.03
N ARG A 52 0.57 0.23 -2.32
CA ARG A 52 -0.59 0.94 -2.87
C ARG A 52 -1.09 0.35 -4.19
N ARG A 53 -0.19 -0.07 -5.07
CA ARG A 53 -0.56 -0.76 -6.32
C ARG A 53 -1.29 -2.08 -6.07
N SER A 54 -0.94 -2.80 -4.99
CA SER A 54 -1.63 -4.04 -4.62
C SER A 54 -3.08 -3.81 -4.20
N HIS A 55 -3.39 -2.65 -3.61
CA HIS A 55 -4.72 -2.30 -3.13
C HIS A 55 -5.65 -1.73 -4.22
N ARG A 56 -5.14 -1.40 -5.42
CA ARG A 56 -5.95 -0.81 -6.50
C ARG A 56 -7.13 -1.69 -6.93
N GLY A 57 -6.97 -3.01 -6.82
CA GLY A 57 -8.02 -3.98 -7.12
C GLY A 57 -9.28 -3.73 -6.31
N ASP A 58 -9.15 -3.36 -5.04
CA ASP A 58 -10.28 -3.12 -4.13
C ASP A 58 -11.22 -2.01 -4.64
N GLY A 59 -10.66 -0.90 -5.14
CA GLY A 59 -11.44 0.19 -5.74
C GLY A 59 -12.11 -0.20 -7.07
N MET A 60 -11.39 -0.94 -7.91
CA MET A 60 -11.93 -1.44 -9.19
C MET A 60 -13.07 -2.44 -8.97
N ASP A 61 -12.92 -3.34 -8.00
CA ASP A 61 -13.92 -4.33 -7.61
C ASP A 61 -15.16 -3.64 -7.02
N ALA A 62 -14.98 -2.61 -6.19
CA ALA A 62 -16.07 -1.79 -5.66
C ALA A 62 -16.87 -1.13 -6.80
N LEU A 63 -16.21 -0.55 -7.81
CA LEU A 63 -16.89 0.06 -8.96
C LEU A 63 -17.62 -0.95 -9.83
N THR A 64 -17.04 -2.11 -10.09
CA THR A 64 -17.71 -3.16 -10.89
C THR A 64 -18.91 -3.75 -10.17
N ALA A 65 -18.81 -3.96 -8.85
CA ALA A 65 -19.94 -4.37 -8.02
C ALA A 65 -21.04 -3.29 -7.98
N ALA A 66 -20.66 -2.02 -7.87
CA ALA A 66 -21.57 -0.89 -7.94
C ALA A 66 -22.30 -0.83 -9.29
N ALA A 67 -21.59 -1.00 -10.41
CA ALA A 67 -22.21 -1.04 -11.75
C ALA A 67 -23.26 -2.16 -11.89
N ALA A 68 -22.96 -3.36 -11.39
CA ALA A 68 -23.94 -4.46 -11.39
C ALA A 68 -25.20 -4.12 -10.56
N LYS A 69 -25.02 -3.43 -9.42
CA LYS A 69 -26.15 -2.94 -8.60
C LYS A 69 -26.96 -1.86 -9.31
N MET A 70 -26.32 -1.00 -10.09
CA MET A 70 -27.00 0.00 -10.91
C MET A 70 -27.92 -0.67 -11.95
N ASP A 71 -27.47 -1.74 -12.60
CA ASP A 71 -28.29 -2.48 -13.58
C ASP A 71 -29.51 -3.13 -12.92
N VAL A 72 -29.34 -3.73 -11.75
CA VAL A 72 -30.45 -4.29 -10.96
C VAL A 72 -31.41 -3.20 -10.52
N ALA A 73 -30.90 -2.07 -10.03
CA ALA A 73 -31.71 -0.93 -9.59
C ALA A 73 -32.53 -0.34 -10.75
N LYS A 74 -31.95 -0.24 -11.95
CA LYS A 74 -32.66 0.21 -13.15
C LYS A 74 -33.84 -0.67 -13.51
N GLY A 75 -33.67 -1.99 -13.44
CA GLY A 75 -34.77 -2.94 -13.66
C GLY A 75 -35.91 -2.78 -12.65
N ARG A 76 -35.60 -2.37 -11.42
CA ARG A 76 -36.59 -2.18 -10.33
C ARG A 76 -37.29 -0.82 -10.38
N LEU A 77 -36.57 0.24 -10.76
CA LEU A 77 -37.01 1.62 -10.62
C LEU A 77 -37.41 2.28 -11.96
N GLY A 78 -37.10 1.64 -13.10
CA GLY A 78 -37.37 2.17 -14.44
C GLY A 78 -36.33 3.19 -14.95
N GLY A 79 -35.31 3.49 -14.16
CA GLY A 79 -34.19 4.37 -14.47
C GLY A 79 -33.07 4.17 -13.44
N TYR A 80 -31.86 4.70 -13.71
CA TYR A 80 -30.82 4.61 -12.68
C TYR A 80 -31.11 5.58 -11.53
N PRO A 81 -30.92 5.15 -10.27
CA PRO A 81 -31.00 6.04 -9.11
C PRO A 81 -29.81 7.01 -9.09
N ASP A 82 -29.98 8.15 -8.43
CA ASP A 82 -28.92 9.15 -8.20
C ASP A 82 -28.31 9.05 -6.80
N THR A 83 -28.79 8.15 -5.94
CA THR A 83 -28.26 7.92 -4.59
C THR A 83 -27.77 6.49 -4.38
N LEU A 84 -26.71 6.35 -3.57
CA LEU A 84 -26.16 5.04 -3.18
C LEU A 84 -27.18 4.17 -2.45
N ALA A 85 -27.99 4.78 -1.58
CA ALA A 85 -28.97 4.08 -0.76
C ALA A 85 -30.06 3.42 -1.64
N GLU A 86 -30.58 4.15 -2.63
CA GLU A 86 -31.57 3.60 -3.57
C GLU A 86 -30.97 2.49 -4.45
N ALA A 87 -29.71 2.63 -4.83
CA ALA A 87 -28.96 1.62 -5.55
C ALA A 87 -28.50 0.43 -4.68
N ASN A 88 -28.65 0.51 -3.35
CA ASN A 88 -28.10 -0.43 -2.38
C ASN A 88 -26.58 -0.63 -2.53
N ILE A 89 -25.86 0.44 -2.85
CA ILE A 89 -24.40 0.48 -3.00
C ILE A 89 -23.78 0.98 -1.68
N ALA A 90 -22.67 0.37 -1.27
CA ALA A 90 -21.90 0.83 -0.13
C ALA A 90 -20.99 1.98 -0.57
N ASP A 91 -20.77 2.94 0.33
CA ASP A 91 -19.90 4.10 0.06
C ASP A 91 -18.41 3.74 0.06
N GLU A 92 -18.05 2.65 0.75
CA GLU A 92 -16.68 2.17 0.89
C GLU A 92 -16.46 0.85 0.17
N SER A 93 -15.22 0.64 -0.28
CA SER A 93 -14.75 -0.64 -0.79
C SER A 93 -14.64 -1.67 0.34
N VAL A 94 -14.51 -2.96 -0.03
CA VAL A 94 -14.58 -4.06 0.95
C VAL A 94 -13.37 -4.06 1.87
N GLU A 95 -12.18 -3.78 1.34
CA GLU A 95 -10.95 -3.68 2.16
C GLU A 95 -10.76 -2.29 2.78
N GLY A 96 -11.61 -1.32 2.42
CA GLY A 96 -11.60 0.03 2.98
C GLY A 96 -10.48 0.93 2.46
N TYR A 97 -9.77 0.55 1.39
CA TYR A 97 -8.74 1.40 0.78
C TYR A 97 -9.32 2.46 -0.17
N TYR A 98 -10.61 2.34 -0.51
CA TYR A 98 -11.34 3.30 -1.33
C TYR A 98 -12.69 3.62 -0.67
N GLY A 99 -13.19 4.83 -0.92
CA GLY A 99 -14.43 5.35 -0.34
C GLY A 99 -14.97 6.56 -1.10
N ASN A 100 -15.96 7.24 -0.52
CA ASN A 100 -16.64 8.37 -1.15
C ASN A 100 -17.16 8.01 -2.55
N LEU A 101 -17.86 6.88 -2.65
CA LEU A 101 -18.42 6.42 -3.91
C LEU A 101 -19.55 7.36 -4.32
N THR A 102 -19.46 7.94 -5.51
CA THR A 102 -20.48 8.87 -6.01
C THR A 102 -21.12 8.36 -7.29
N ILE A 103 -22.40 8.70 -7.44
CA ILE A 103 -23.16 8.52 -8.67
C ILE A 103 -23.41 9.91 -9.25
N ALA A 104 -23.04 10.12 -10.50
CA ALA A 104 -23.29 11.37 -11.20
C ALA A 104 -23.88 11.13 -12.60
N PRO A 105 -24.72 12.03 -13.13
CA PRO A 105 -25.05 12.02 -14.55
C PRO A 105 -23.78 12.28 -15.37
N ALA A 106 -23.63 11.61 -16.52
CA ALA A 106 -22.37 11.71 -17.26
C ALA A 106 -22.21 13.05 -17.98
N THR A 107 -23.30 13.58 -18.55
CA THR A 107 -23.38 14.88 -19.21
C THR A 107 -24.85 15.33 -19.27
N ALA A 108 -25.12 16.55 -19.76
CA ALA A 108 -26.49 16.98 -20.06
C ALA A 108 -27.20 16.06 -21.09
N ASP A 109 -26.43 15.45 -22.00
CA ASP A 109 -26.91 14.50 -23.01
C ASP A 109 -27.04 13.05 -22.48
N CYS A 110 -26.58 12.81 -21.25
CA CYS A 110 -26.64 11.51 -20.57
C CYS A 110 -27.26 11.71 -19.17
N PRO A 111 -28.58 11.98 -19.09
CA PRO A 111 -29.26 12.15 -17.82
C PRO A 111 -29.23 10.85 -17.01
N ILE A 112 -29.36 10.98 -15.69
CA ILE A 112 -29.27 9.83 -14.77
C ILE A 112 -30.26 8.71 -15.12
N ALA A 113 -31.42 9.05 -15.70
CA ALA A 113 -32.39 8.06 -16.17
C ALA A 113 -31.79 7.02 -17.17
N SER A 114 -30.80 7.43 -17.96
CA SER A 114 -30.23 6.62 -19.05
C SER A 114 -28.75 6.26 -18.86
N CYS A 115 -27.99 7.06 -18.12
CA CYS A 115 -26.55 6.91 -17.97
C CYS A 115 -26.07 7.32 -16.58
N TYR A 116 -24.91 6.81 -16.18
CA TYR A 116 -24.23 7.22 -14.96
C TYR A 116 -22.71 7.24 -15.13
N ILE A 117 -22.05 7.95 -14.23
CA ILE A 117 -20.64 7.81 -13.85
C ILE A 117 -20.62 7.38 -12.39
N LEU A 118 -19.94 6.28 -12.12
CA LEU A 118 -19.52 5.90 -10.78
C LEU A 118 -18.11 6.41 -10.58
N GLN A 119 -17.84 7.08 -9.47
CA GLN A 119 -16.50 7.44 -9.05
C GLN A 119 -16.25 6.89 -7.65
N ILE A 120 -15.03 6.45 -7.36
CA ILE A 120 -14.58 6.12 -6.01
C ILE A 120 -13.20 6.73 -5.79
N ASP A 121 -12.96 7.26 -4.59
CA ASP A 121 -11.73 7.96 -4.24
C ASP A 121 -10.88 7.09 -3.30
N GLY A 122 -9.56 7.21 -3.41
CA GLY A 122 -8.62 6.55 -2.51
C GLY A 122 -8.69 7.13 -1.10
N GLN A 123 -8.58 6.26 -0.11
CA GLN A 123 -8.46 6.62 1.31
C GLN A 123 -7.47 5.68 2.00
N ASN A 124 -7.23 5.89 3.30
CA ASN A 124 -6.36 5.03 4.11
C ASN A 124 -4.97 4.79 3.49
N GLY A 125 -4.41 5.82 2.85
CA GLY A 125 -3.11 5.80 2.20
C GLY A 125 -3.16 5.80 0.67
N GLN A 126 -4.29 5.42 0.05
CA GLN A 126 -4.45 5.45 -1.42
C GLN A 126 -4.60 6.85 -1.99
N GLU A 127 -5.06 7.83 -1.19
CA GLU A 127 -5.06 9.25 -1.54
C GLU A 127 -3.65 9.79 -1.81
N ASN A 128 -2.63 9.09 -1.33
CA ASN A 128 -1.21 9.40 -1.52
C ASN A 128 -0.54 8.55 -2.61
N SER A 129 -1.29 7.72 -3.35
CA SER A 129 -0.77 7.01 -4.52
C SER A 129 -0.62 7.96 -5.72
N ASN A 130 0.12 7.54 -6.75
CA ASN A 130 0.10 8.25 -8.02
C ASN A 130 -1.26 8.18 -8.74
N VAL A 131 -2.11 7.19 -8.40
CA VAL A 131 -3.49 7.04 -8.88
C VAL A 131 -4.43 7.10 -7.68
N THR A 132 -5.23 8.16 -7.60
CA THR A 132 -5.98 8.50 -6.37
C THR A 132 -7.49 8.29 -6.48
N ALA A 133 -8.03 8.05 -7.67
CA ALA A 133 -9.45 7.78 -7.85
C ALA A 133 -9.71 6.99 -9.14
N TYR A 134 -10.87 6.34 -9.21
CA TYR A 134 -11.32 5.61 -10.39
C TYR A 134 -12.73 6.02 -10.79
N ARG A 135 -13.01 5.95 -12.09
CA ARG A 135 -14.35 6.10 -12.66
C ARG A 135 -14.73 4.93 -13.54
N LEU A 136 -16.00 4.56 -13.47
CA LEU A 136 -16.65 3.63 -14.37
C LEU A 136 -17.93 4.26 -14.94
N TYR A 137 -18.01 4.31 -16.26
CA TYR A 137 -19.14 4.84 -16.97
C TYR A 137 -20.15 3.72 -17.27
N SER A 138 -21.43 4.07 -17.34
CA SER A 138 -22.50 3.17 -17.80
C SER A 138 -22.27 2.54 -19.19
N THR A 139 -21.39 3.12 -20.01
CA THR A 139 -20.96 2.58 -21.31
C THR A 139 -19.83 1.55 -21.21
N GLY A 140 -19.27 1.33 -20.02
CA GLY A 140 -18.09 0.49 -19.78
C GLY A 140 -16.76 1.22 -19.95
N ARG A 141 -16.75 2.51 -20.32
CA ARG A 141 -15.53 3.32 -20.30
C ARG A 141 -15.00 3.41 -18.87
N LYS A 142 -13.68 3.40 -18.72
CA LYS A 142 -12.96 3.40 -17.45
C LYS A 142 -11.98 4.55 -17.45
N GLU A 143 -11.90 5.27 -16.33
CA GLU A 143 -10.88 6.30 -16.17
C GLU A 143 -10.22 6.16 -14.79
N GLN A 144 -8.99 6.64 -14.69
CA GLN A 144 -8.24 6.75 -13.44
C GLN A 144 -7.69 8.16 -13.27
N LEU A 145 -7.66 8.64 -12.03
CA LEU A 145 -7.12 9.96 -11.70
C LEU A 145 -5.64 9.82 -11.36
N ARG A 146 -4.75 10.18 -12.29
CA ARG A 146 -3.30 10.14 -12.11
C ARG A 146 -2.73 11.55 -12.08
N GLY A 147 -2.06 11.92 -10.99
CA GLY A 147 -1.45 13.25 -10.86
C GLY A 147 -2.45 14.41 -11.03
N GLY A 148 -3.73 14.19 -10.69
CA GLY A 148 -4.81 15.18 -10.85
C GLY A 148 -5.43 15.25 -12.24
N VAL A 149 -5.02 14.39 -13.18
CA VAL A 149 -5.59 14.30 -14.53
C VAL A 149 -6.32 12.97 -14.69
N TRP A 150 -7.53 13.02 -15.26
CA TRP A 150 -8.27 11.82 -15.62
C TRP A 150 -7.67 11.22 -16.91
N GLU A 151 -7.17 10.01 -16.80
CA GLU A 151 -6.62 9.21 -17.89
C GLU A 151 -7.59 8.08 -18.24
N ASP A 152 -7.69 7.71 -19.51
CA ASP A 152 -8.50 6.57 -19.96
C ASP A 152 -7.82 5.25 -19.54
N GLY A 153 -8.62 4.27 -19.14
CA GLY A 153 -8.15 2.96 -18.69
C GLY A 153 -7.83 2.86 -17.19
N TRP A 154 -7.55 1.63 -16.76
CA TRP A 154 -7.27 1.23 -15.36
C TRP A 154 -5.91 0.52 -15.25
N ASP A 155 -4.92 1.04 -15.98
CA ASP A 155 -3.59 0.41 -16.17
C ASP A 155 -2.62 0.64 -15.00
#